data_AF-A0A935ECV3-F1
#
_entry.id   AF-A0A935ECV3-F1
#
_cell.length_a   1.000
_cell.length_b   1.000
_cell.length_c   1.000
_cell.angle_alpha   90.00
_cell.angle_beta   90.00
_cell.angle_gamma   90.00
#
_symmetry.space_group_name_H-M   'P 1'
#
loop_
_entity.id
_entity.type
_entity.pdbx_description
1 polymer ?
#
loop_
_entity_poly.entity_id
_entity_poly.type
_entity_poly.pdbx_seq_one_letter_code
_entity_poly.pdbx_strand_id
1 'polypeptide(L)'
;MTIPGPHAIVVLVIALVAFYLYTRPRIRMELVALLLLVALVLTFYLFPLHEGQIHISDVDVLSGFGHPVLIAILCLMILGRGMLMTGALEPVVRLLTRLWKWSASIGLLLTLLFGVAASAFINDTPVLVMMLPMLLGIAERTGTSATKTLMPVNFAILGGGMVTSLGTSTNLLVISIAADLGVRQIGIFDFTLISAGALLVAIPYLWLIAPRLLKARTGEQVAHRRLYEGRSA
;
A
#
# COMPACT_ATOMS: atom_id res chain seq x y z
N MET A 1 -37.22 -10.34 -2.17
CA MET A 1 -36.21 -9.86 -1.21
C MET A 1 -36.55 -10.45 0.14
N THR A 2 -35.94 -11.58 0.48
CA THR A 2 -36.08 -12.18 1.81
C THR A 2 -35.29 -11.35 2.81
N ILE A 3 -35.88 -11.09 3.98
CA ILE A 3 -35.21 -10.37 5.06
C ILE A 3 -33.97 -11.20 5.47
N PRO A 4 -32.78 -10.60 5.63
CA PRO A 4 -31.60 -11.32 6.08
C PRO A 4 -31.88 -11.97 7.44
N GLY A 5 -31.46 -13.23 7.60
CA GLY A 5 -31.62 -13.97 8.85
C GLY A 5 -30.99 -13.24 10.05
N PRO A 6 -31.41 -13.56 11.29
CA PRO A 6 -30.95 -12.86 12.49
C PRO A 6 -29.42 -12.86 12.63
N HIS A 7 -28.74 -13.96 12.30
CA HIS A 7 -27.29 -14.03 12.29
C HIS A 7 -26.64 -13.07 11.28
N ALA A 8 -27.22 -12.94 10.08
CA ALA A 8 -26.70 -12.02 9.07
C ALA A 8 -26.82 -10.57 9.52
N ILE A 9 -27.90 -10.22 10.24
CA ILE A 9 -28.06 -8.88 10.84
C ILE A 9 -26.99 -8.65 11.91
N VAL A 10 -26.74 -9.62 12.80
CA VAL A 10 -25.70 -9.50 13.83
C VAL A 10 -24.32 -9.32 13.22
N VAL A 11 -23.95 -10.13 12.22
CA VAL A 11 -22.66 -10.01 11.53
C VAL A 11 -22.53 -8.65 10.83
N LEU A 12 -23.60 -8.16 10.19
CA LEU A 12 -23.63 -6.84 9.57
C LEU A 12 -23.42 -5.72 10.60
N VAL A 13 -24.07 -5.80 11.76
CA VAL A 13 -23.90 -4.83 12.85
C VAL A 13 -22.46 -4.86 13.37
N ILE A 14 -21.90 -6.05 13.61
CA ILE A 14 -20.51 -6.21 14.03
C ILE A 14 -19.55 -5.60 12.99
N ALA A 15 -19.77 -5.85 11.71
CA ALA A 15 -18.96 -5.29 10.62
C ALA A 15 -19.05 -3.75 10.57
N LEU A 16 -20.25 -3.18 10.68
CA LEU A 16 -20.45 -1.72 10.72
C LEU A 16 -19.77 -1.07 11.93
N VAL A 17 -19.88 -1.71 13.10
CA VAL A 17 -19.20 -1.27 14.32
C VAL A 17 -17.68 -1.30 14.11
N ALA A 18 -17.13 -2.38 13.55
CA ALA A 18 -15.70 -2.47 13.26
C ALA A 18 -15.23 -1.40 12.25
N PHE A 19 -15.98 -1.14 11.18
CA PHE A 19 -15.68 -0.05 10.24
C PHE A 19 -15.66 1.30 10.95
N TYR A 20 -16.65 1.57 11.80
CA TYR A 20 -16.69 2.81 12.58
C TYR A 20 -15.47 2.92 13.52
N LEU A 21 -15.10 1.82 14.20
CA LEU A 21 -13.91 1.76 15.05
C LEU A 21 -12.61 2.00 14.26
N TYR A 22 -12.49 1.48 13.03
CA TYR A 22 -11.32 1.73 12.18
C TYR A 22 -11.13 3.21 11.81
N THR A 23 -12.20 4.00 11.76
CA THR A 23 -12.08 5.45 11.51
C THR A 23 -11.55 6.24 12.72
N ARG A 24 -11.46 5.63 13.91
CA ARG A 24 -11.06 6.31 15.14
C ARG A 24 -9.55 6.29 15.31
N PRO A 25 -8.85 7.43 15.20
CA PRO A 25 -7.37 7.47 15.27
C PRO A 25 -6.81 7.15 16.65
N ARG A 26 -7.65 7.06 17.69
CA ARG A 26 -7.23 6.73 19.06
C ARG A 26 -7.04 5.24 19.30
N ILE A 27 -7.62 4.39 18.45
CA ILE A 27 -7.60 2.93 18.65
C ILE A 27 -6.68 2.35 17.60
N ARG A 28 -5.74 1.51 18.05
CA ARG A 28 -4.81 0.80 17.16
C ARG A 28 -5.59 -0.15 16.26
N MET A 29 -5.29 -0.18 14.96
CA MET A 29 -6.03 -1.02 14.00
C MET A 29 -5.94 -2.51 14.36
N GLU A 30 -4.83 -2.93 14.95
CA GLU A 30 -4.61 -4.29 15.44
C GLU A 30 -5.59 -4.66 16.56
N LEU A 31 -5.92 -3.71 17.45
CA LEU A 31 -6.91 -3.92 18.51
C LEU A 31 -8.32 -4.04 17.93
N VAL A 32 -8.66 -3.23 16.93
CA VAL A 32 -9.98 -3.31 16.27
C VAL A 32 -10.14 -4.66 15.56
N ALA A 33 -9.09 -5.13 14.87
CA ALA A 33 -9.09 -6.44 14.22
C ALA A 33 -9.24 -7.59 15.22
N LEU A 34 -8.52 -7.53 16.36
CA LEU A 34 -8.64 -8.53 17.42
C LEU A 34 -10.03 -8.53 18.06
N LEU A 35 -10.59 -7.35 18.36
CA LEU A 35 -11.94 -7.23 18.92
C LEU A 35 -13.01 -7.75 17.94
N LEU A 36 -12.87 -7.45 16.65
CA LEU A 36 -13.73 -7.99 15.60
C LEU A 36 -13.68 -9.51 15.58
N LEU A 37 -12.49 -10.10 15.61
CA LEU A 37 -12.32 -11.55 15.66
C LEU A 37 -12.99 -12.16 16.90
N VAL A 38 -12.71 -11.61 18.09
CA VAL A 38 -13.29 -12.09 19.35
C VAL A 38 -14.81 -11.96 19.33
N ALA A 39 -15.35 -10.85 18.84
CA ALA A 39 -16.79 -10.65 18.72
C ALA A 39 -17.43 -11.67 17.77
N LEU A 40 -16.78 -11.97 16.64
CA LEU A 40 -17.28 -12.92 15.66
C LEU A 40 -17.26 -14.34 16.23
N VAL A 41 -16.14 -14.78 16.82
CA VAL A 41 -16.02 -16.09 17.47
C VAL A 41 -17.03 -16.24 18.61
N LEU A 42 -17.18 -15.24 19.47
CA LEU A 42 -18.13 -15.28 20.58
C LEU A 42 -19.58 -15.36 20.08
N THR A 43 -19.90 -14.68 18.98
CA THR A 43 -21.24 -14.71 18.36
C THR A 43 -21.57 -16.12 17.85
N PHE A 44 -20.65 -16.75 17.10
CA PHE A 44 -20.86 -18.10 16.56
C PHE A 44 -20.74 -19.20 17.63
N TYR A 45 -20.00 -18.95 18.71
CA TYR A 45 -19.95 -19.84 19.88
C TYR A 45 -21.26 -19.80 20.70
N LEU A 46 -21.81 -18.61 20.96
CA LEU A 46 -23.04 -18.46 21.75
C LEU A 46 -24.31 -18.81 20.95
N PHE A 47 -24.32 -18.55 19.65
CA PHE A 47 -25.46 -18.80 18.77
C PHE A 47 -25.02 -19.55 17.50
N PRO A 48 -24.64 -20.84 17.62
CA PRO A 48 -24.14 -21.60 16.48
C PRO A 48 -25.24 -21.76 15.43
N LEU A 49 -24.90 -21.43 14.18
CA LEU A 49 -25.85 -21.40 13.08
C LEU A 49 -26.09 -22.83 12.61
N HIS A 50 -27.28 -23.35 12.91
CA HIS A 50 -27.76 -24.67 12.51
C HIS A 50 -28.98 -24.51 11.61
N GLU A 51 -28.83 -23.85 10.47
CA GLU A 51 -29.89 -23.78 9.44
C GLU A 51 -29.59 -24.77 8.31
N GLY A 52 -30.26 -25.92 8.33
CA GLY A 52 -30.20 -26.91 7.25
C GLY A 52 -28.84 -27.63 7.15
N GLN A 53 -28.19 -27.56 5.98
CA GLN A 53 -26.88 -28.20 5.70
C GLN A 53 -25.68 -27.27 5.99
N ILE A 54 -25.91 -26.03 6.43
CA ILE A 54 -24.85 -25.06 6.69
C ILE A 54 -24.56 -25.04 8.19
N HIS A 55 -23.48 -25.72 8.58
CA HIS A 55 -22.90 -25.62 9.91
C HIS A 55 -21.74 -24.63 9.85
N ILE A 56 -21.88 -23.48 10.51
CA ILE A 56 -20.77 -22.54 10.72
C ILE A 56 -20.44 -22.60 12.20
N SER A 57 -19.36 -23.30 12.53
CA SER A 57 -18.79 -23.34 13.87
C SER A 57 -17.84 -22.16 14.09
N ASP A 58 -17.50 -21.90 15.35
CA ASP A 58 -16.35 -21.09 15.76
C ASP A 58 -15.04 -21.44 15.02
N VAL A 59 -14.80 -22.72 14.73
CA VAL A 59 -13.63 -23.20 13.96
C VAL A 59 -13.61 -22.65 12.53
N ASP A 60 -14.77 -22.48 11.90
CA ASP A 60 -14.87 -21.96 10.52
C ASP A 60 -14.50 -20.47 10.47
N VAL A 61 -14.79 -19.72 11.54
CA VAL A 61 -14.33 -18.33 11.67
C VAL A 61 -12.81 -18.24 11.74
N LEU A 62 -12.15 -19.21 12.40
CA LEU A 62 -10.70 -19.29 12.46
C LEU A 62 -10.07 -19.86 11.18
N SER A 63 -10.82 -20.58 10.35
CA SER A 63 -10.32 -21.17 9.10
C SER A 63 -9.79 -20.11 8.12
N GLY A 64 -10.30 -18.88 8.20
CA GLY A 64 -9.82 -17.73 7.43
C GLY A 64 -8.33 -17.40 7.66
N PHE A 65 -7.76 -17.75 8.82
CA PHE A 65 -6.31 -17.58 9.08
C PHE A 65 -5.43 -18.55 8.28
N GLY A 66 -5.98 -19.69 7.87
CA GLY A 66 -5.31 -20.66 7.01
C GLY A 66 -5.39 -20.32 5.52
N HIS A 67 -6.03 -19.19 5.16
CA HIS A 67 -6.25 -18.85 3.77
C HIS A 67 -4.92 -18.63 3.03
N PRO A 68 -4.66 -19.30 1.89
CA PRO A 68 -3.39 -19.21 1.15
C PRO A 68 -2.94 -17.78 0.83
N VAL A 69 -3.90 -16.88 0.62
CA VAL A 69 -3.63 -15.46 0.37
C VAL A 69 -3.02 -14.72 1.56
N LEU A 70 -3.37 -15.06 2.80
CA LEU A 70 -2.69 -14.47 3.97
C LEU A 70 -1.22 -14.87 4.00
N ILE A 71 -0.93 -16.14 3.71
CA ILE A 71 0.45 -16.65 3.62
C ILE A 71 1.21 -15.92 2.50
N ALA A 72 0.59 -15.73 1.33
CA ALA A 72 1.20 -15.00 0.22
C ALA A 72 1.52 -13.53 0.60
N ILE A 73 0.60 -12.84 1.27
CA ILE A 73 0.82 -11.47 1.75
C ILE A 73 1.99 -11.41 2.74
N LEU A 74 2.05 -12.34 3.71
CA LEU A 74 3.15 -12.43 4.67
C LEU A 74 4.49 -12.66 3.97
N CYS A 75 4.55 -13.59 3.01
CA CYS A 75 5.75 -13.84 2.20
C CYS A 75 6.20 -12.57 1.45
N LEU A 76 5.29 -11.83 0.81
CA LEU A 76 5.63 -10.59 0.12
C LEU A 76 6.08 -9.48 1.07
N MET A 77 5.48 -9.37 2.26
CA MET A 77 5.93 -8.43 3.29
C MET A 77 7.34 -8.76 3.78
N ILE A 78 7.63 -10.05 4.01
CA ILE A 78 8.96 -10.53 4.40
C ILE A 78 9.97 -10.27 3.28
N LEU A 79 9.64 -10.56 2.03
CA LEU A 79 10.48 -10.29 0.86
C LEU A 79 10.79 -8.79 0.74
N GLY A 80 9.78 -7.93 0.82
CA GLY A 80 9.96 -6.48 0.77
C GLY A 80 10.85 -5.96 1.90
N ARG A 81 10.69 -6.49 3.11
CA ARG A 81 11.55 -6.16 4.25
C ARG A 81 12.96 -6.75 4.12
N GLY A 82 13.11 -7.93 3.52
CA GLY A 82 14.41 -8.53 3.21
C GLY A 82 15.19 -7.67 2.21
N MET A 83 14.53 -7.18 1.16
CA MET A 83 15.15 -6.28 0.19
C MET A 83 15.59 -4.94 0.81
N LEU A 84 14.78 -4.40 1.73
CA LEU A 84 15.14 -3.24 2.55
C LEU A 84 16.41 -3.50 3.37
N MET A 85 16.46 -4.60 4.12
CA MET A 85 17.54 -4.89 5.08
C MET A 85 18.85 -5.27 4.39
N THR A 86 18.77 -5.90 3.22
CA THR A 86 19.94 -6.31 2.42
C THR A 86 20.51 -5.17 1.57
N GLY A 87 19.79 -4.06 1.44
CA GLY A 87 20.20 -2.96 0.57
C GLY A 87 20.21 -3.35 -0.92
N ALA A 88 19.43 -4.36 -1.33
CA ALA A 88 19.42 -4.87 -2.70
C ALA A 88 19.08 -3.79 -3.75
N LEU A 89 18.33 -2.76 -3.34
CA LEU A 89 17.94 -1.62 -4.18
C LEU A 89 18.93 -0.44 -4.10
N GLU A 90 19.91 -0.46 -3.18
CA GLU A 90 20.92 0.61 -3.06
C GLU A 90 21.72 0.86 -4.34
N PRO A 91 22.16 -0.15 -5.12
CA PRO A 91 22.89 0.09 -6.36
C PRO A 91 22.06 0.92 -7.34
N VAL A 92 20.75 0.67 -7.40
CA VAL A 92 19.83 1.38 -8.27
C VAL A 92 19.61 2.81 -7.77
N VAL A 93 19.42 3.00 -6.47
CA VAL A 93 19.33 4.32 -5.84
C VAL A 93 20.59 5.16 -6.13
N ARG A 94 21.79 4.56 -6.02
CA ARG A 94 23.05 5.22 -6.37
C ARG A 94 23.11 5.61 -7.84
N LEU A 95 22.67 4.73 -8.75
CA LEU A 95 22.61 5.02 -10.19
C LEU A 95 21.65 6.18 -10.48
N LEU A 96 20.44 6.13 -9.92
CA LEU A 96 19.45 7.21 -10.08
C LEU A 96 20.01 8.53 -9.55
N THR A 97 20.71 8.53 -8.41
CA THR A 97 21.33 9.74 -7.85
C THR A 97 22.34 10.37 -8.81
N ARG A 98 23.13 9.55 -9.53
CA ARG A 98 24.07 10.06 -10.56
C ARG A 98 23.33 10.68 -11.75
N LEU A 99 22.23 10.08 -12.18
CA LEU A 99 21.40 10.59 -13.27
C LEU A 99 20.76 11.93 -12.94
N TRP A 100 20.29 12.11 -11.69
CA TRP A 100 19.80 13.39 -11.19
C TRP A 100 20.84 14.50 -11.20
N LYS A 101 22.12 14.17 -10.93
CA LYS A 101 23.22 15.15 -11.05
C LYS A 101 23.46 15.59 -12.49
N TRP A 102 23.18 14.72 -13.45
CA TRP A 102 23.33 15.04 -14.87
C TRP A 102 22.15 15.86 -15.39
N SER A 103 20.91 15.46 -15.05
CA SER A 103 19.71 16.22 -15.39
C SER A 103 18.59 15.90 -14.40
N ALA A 104 18.05 16.94 -13.75
CA ALA A 104 16.94 16.77 -12.80
C ALA A 104 15.67 16.21 -13.46
N SER A 105 15.37 16.63 -14.69
CA SER A 105 14.18 16.16 -15.43
C SER A 105 14.30 14.68 -15.82
N ILE A 106 15.48 14.25 -16.30
CA ILE A 106 15.73 12.85 -16.69
C ILE A 106 15.82 11.97 -15.43
N GLY A 107 16.48 12.48 -14.38
CA GLY A 107 16.53 11.83 -13.07
C GLY A 107 15.14 11.54 -12.53
N LEU A 108 14.23 12.52 -12.57
CA LEU A 108 12.84 12.34 -12.16
C LEU A 108 12.14 11.26 -12.98
N LEU A 109 12.21 11.32 -14.31
CA LEU A 109 11.56 10.33 -15.18
C LEU A 109 12.01 8.91 -14.87
N LEU A 110 13.32 8.68 -14.78
CA LEU A 110 13.89 7.35 -14.49
C LEU A 110 13.53 6.88 -13.08
N THR A 111 13.41 7.81 -12.13
CA THR A 111 12.97 7.52 -10.76
C THR A 111 11.49 7.12 -10.72
N LEU A 112 10.63 7.76 -11.52
CA LEU A 112 9.22 7.39 -11.66
C LEU A 112 9.09 5.98 -12.27
N LEU A 113 9.82 5.70 -13.36
CA LEU A 113 9.79 4.40 -14.03
C LEU A 113 10.32 3.28 -13.13
N PHE A 114 11.40 3.55 -12.39
CA PHE A 114 11.90 2.61 -11.41
C PHE A 114 10.91 2.40 -10.26
N GLY A 115 10.29 3.46 -9.76
CA GLY A 115 9.25 3.36 -8.73
C GLY A 115 8.10 2.45 -9.17
N VAL A 116 7.59 2.65 -10.40
CA VAL A 116 6.58 1.77 -11.00
C VAL A 116 7.05 0.32 -11.07
N ALA A 117 8.24 0.09 -11.62
CA ALA A 117 8.76 -1.26 -11.82
C ALA A 117 9.03 -1.98 -10.48
N ALA A 118 9.58 -1.29 -9.50
CA ALA A 118 9.86 -1.85 -8.18
C ALA A 118 8.56 -2.17 -7.43
N SER A 119 7.58 -1.26 -7.44
CA SER A 119 6.28 -1.48 -6.80
C SER A 119 5.43 -2.54 -7.47
N ALA A 120 5.66 -2.79 -8.77
CA ALA A 120 4.98 -3.87 -9.47
C ALA A 120 5.33 -5.25 -8.90
N PHE A 121 6.40 -5.42 -8.11
CA PHE A 121 6.77 -6.71 -7.53
C PHE A 121 6.85 -6.68 -5.99
N ILE A 122 7.03 -5.51 -5.42
CA ILE A 122 7.24 -5.30 -3.99
C ILE A 122 6.15 -4.36 -3.49
N ASN A 123 5.65 -4.60 -2.27
CA ASN A 123 4.72 -3.67 -1.64
C ASN A 123 5.28 -2.22 -1.64
N ASP A 124 4.41 -1.26 -1.91
CA ASP A 124 4.74 0.16 -2.13
C ASP A 124 5.53 0.83 -0.99
N THR A 125 5.26 0.43 0.26
CA THR A 125 5.81 1.07 1.46
C THR A 125 7.33 0.94 1.56
N PRO A 126 7.93 -0.28 1.50
CA PRO A 126 9.38 -0.46 1.41
C PRO A 126 10.07 0.38 0.33
N VAL A 127 9.52 0.38 -0.88
CA VAL A 127 10.12 1.07 -2.03
C VAL A 127 10.24 2.58 -1.75
N LEU A 128 9.15 3.19 -1.26
CA LEU A 128 9.15 4.60 -0.92
C LEU A 128 10.15 4.93 0.19
N VAL A 129 10.21 4.12 1.25
CA VAL A 129 11.12 4.35 2.39
C VAL A 129 12.59 4.31 1.95
N MET A 130 12.96 3.43 1.02
CA MET A 130 14.32 3.38 0.46
C MET A 130 14.67 4.62 -0.37
N MET A 131 13.70 5.13 -1.12
CA MET A 131 13.90 6.28 -2.00
C MET A 131 13.86 7.60 -1.23
N LEU A 132 13.12 7.69 -0.13
CA LEU A 132 12.96 8.90 0.68
C LEU A 132 14.27 9.62 1.02
N PRO A 133 15.33 8.99 1.58
CA PRO A 133 16.58 9.70 1.88
C PRO A 133 17.27 10.24 0.62
N MET A 134 17.20 9.51 -0.49
CA MET A 134 17.73 9.96 -1.79
C MET A 134 16.95 11.17 -2.31
N LEU A 135 15.61 11.12 -2.30
CA LEU A 135 14.75 12.20 -2.80
C LEU A 135 14.88 13.46 -1.95
N LEU A 136 14.98 13.32 -0.63
CA LEU A 136 15.26 14.43 0.30
C LEU A 136 16.65 15.03 0.03
N GLY A 137 17.69 14.21 -0.05
CA GLY A 137 19.05 14.71 -0.31
C GLY A 137 19.22 15.38 -1.68
N ILE A 138 18.46 14.96 -2.68
CA ILE A 138 18.39 15.64 -3.98
C ILE A 138 17.70 16.99 -3.83
N ALA A 139 16.54 17.03 -3.18
CA ALA A 139 15.78 18.25 -2.96
C ALA A 139 16.62 19.34 -2.26
N GLU A 140 17.42 18.96 -1.26
CA GLU A 140 18.37 19.84 -0.59
C GLU A 140 19.45 20.37 -1.55
N ARG A 141 20.08 19.49 -2.34
CA ARG A 141 21.17 19.86 -3.26
C ARG A 141 20.72 20.74 -4.41
N THR A 142 19.51 20.53 -4.92
CA THR A 142 18.95 21.29 -6.05
C THR A 142 18.18 22.54 -5.59
N GLY A 143 18.04 22.78 -4.28
CA GLY A 143 17.27 23.89 -3.73
C GLY A 143 15.77 23.81 -4.04
N THR A 144 15.27 22.65 -4.47
CA THR A 144 13.86 22.43 -4.81
C THR A 144 13.11 21.85 -3.63
N SER A 145 11.85 22.23 -3.41
CA SER A 145 11.04 21.63 -2.34
C SER A 145 10.89 20.12 -2.53
N ALA A 146 11.09 19.37 -1.45
CA ALA A 146 11.02 17.91 -1.46
C ALA A 146 9.64 17.40 -1.92
N THR A 147 8.58 18.15 -1.61
CA THR A 147 7.21 17.88 -2.07
C THR A 147 7.13 17.72 -3.61
N LYS A 148 7.89 18.52 -4.38
CA LYS A 148 7.87 18.48 -5.85
C LYS A 148 8.47 17.20 -6.44
N THR A 149 9.22 16.44 -5.64
CA THR A 149 9.89 15.21 -6.06
C THR A 149 9.29 13.98 -5.39
N LEU A 150 9.08 14.03 -4.06
CA LEU A 150 8.50 12.92 -3.31
C LEU A 150 7.07 12.62 -3.74
N MET A 151 6.23 13.64 -3.93
CA MET A 151 4.82 13.41 -4.22
C MET A 151 4.62 12.74 -5.59
N PRO A 152 5.26 13.19 -6.69
CA PRO A 152 5.18 12.47 -7.96
C PRO A 152 5.70 11.03 -7.88
N VAL A 153 6.83 10.82 -7.19
CA VAL A 153 7.41 9.48 -7.04
C VAL A 153 6.50 8.56 -6.23
N ASN A 154 5.90 9.05 -5.14
CA ASN A 154 4.93 8.29 -4.37
C ASN A 154 3.73 7.86 -5.22
N PHE A 155 3.17 8.76 -6.04
CA PHE A 155 2.07 8.39 -6.93
C PHE A 155 2.48 7.38 -8.01
N ALA A 156 3.71 7.46 -8.52
CA ALA A 156 4.24 6.47 -9.46
C ALA A 156 4.42 5.09 -8.80
N ILE A 157 4.92 5.05 -7.56
CA ILE A 157 5.03 3.82 -6.75
C ILE A 157 3.64 3.21 -6.54
N LEU A 158 2.67 3.99 -6.06
CA LEU A 158 1.28 3.53 -5.88
C LEU A 158 0.64 3.02 -7.19
N GLY A 159 0.88 3.71 -8.31
CA GLY A 159 0.43 3.26 -9.62
C GLY A 159 1.12 1.98 -10.09
N GLY A 160 2.41 1.80 -9.73
CA GLY A 160 3.17 0.58 -9.95
C GLY A 160 2.58 -0.62 -9.21
N GLY A 161 2.14 -0.44 -7.96
CA GLY A 161 1.54 -1.48 -7.14
C GLY A 161 0.25 -2.05 -7.76
N MET A 162 -0.42 -1.28 -8.61
CA MET A 162 -1.60 -1.71 -9.35
C MET A 162 -1.27 -2.50 -10.63
N VAL A 163 -0.03 -2.53 -11.09
CA VAL A 163 0.36 -3.20 -12.34
C VAL A 163 0.26 -4.72 -12.21
N THR A 164 0.63 -5.28 -11.07
CA THR A 164 0.51 -6.71 -10.83
C THR A 164 -0.38 -6.99 -9.64
N SER A 165 -0.82 -8.24 -9.57
CA SER A 165 -1.51 -8.79 -8.42
C SER A 165 -0.66 -8.82 -7.14
N LEU A 166 0.68 -8.83 -7.28
CA LEU A 166 1.62 -8.90 -6.17
C LEU A 166 1.92 -7.53 -5.55
N GLY A 167 1.78 -6.45 -6.33
CA GLY A 167 2.19 -5.11 -5.93
C GLY A 167 1.39 -4.53 -4.75
N THR A 168 0.13 -4.98 -4.56
CA THR A 168 -0.68 -4.58 -3.40
C THR A 168 -1.40 -5.77 -2.76
N SER A 169 -1.46 -5.77 -1.42
CA SER A 169 -2.20 -6.77 -0.64
C SER A 169 -3.70 -6.79 -0.96
N THR A 170 -4.26 -5.64 -1.36
CA THR A 170 -5.66 -5.54 -1.79
C THR A 170 -5.93 -6.34 -3.07
N ASN A 171 -5.02 -6.31 -4.05
CA ASN A 171 -5.21 -7.07 -5.30
C ASN A 171 -5.24 -8.57 -5.03
N LEU A 172 -4.34 -9.08 -4.17
CA LEU A 172 -4.37 -10.49 -3.76
C LEU A 172 -5.67 -10.89 -3.08
N LEU A 173 -6.20 -10.03 -2.20
CA LEU A 173 -7.47 -10.29 -1.53
C LEU A 173 -8.64 -10.33 -2.51
N VAL A 174 -8.69 -9.40 -3.47
CA VAL A 174 -9.75 -9.37 -4.50
C VAL A 174 -9.70 -10.63 -5.38
N ILE A 175 -8.50 -11.05 -5.80
CA ILE A 175 -8.32 -12.28 -6.60
C ILE A 175 -8.77 -13.51 -5.82
N SER A 176 -8.46 -13.55 -4.52
CA SER A 176 -8.94 -14.58 -3.61
C SER A 176 -10.45 -14.70 -3.61
N ILE A 177 -11.12 -13.58 -3.31
CA ILE A 177 -12.57 -13.52 -3.17
C ILE A 177 -13.23 -13.86 -4.51
N ALA A 178 -12.67 -13.38 -5.62
CA ALA A 178 -13.15 -13.73 -6.95
C ALA A 178 -13.06 -15.25 -7.21
N ALA A 179 -11.94 -15.88 -6.84
CA ALA A 179 -11.78 -17.33 -6.96
C ALA A 179 -12.77 -18.10 -6.06
N ASP A 180 -12.99 -17.65 -4.83
CA ASP A 180 -13.95 -18.24 -3.88
C ASP A 180 -15.40 -18.12 -4.38
N LEU A 181 -15.71 -17.06 -5.14
CA LEU A 181 -17.01 -16.85 -5.79
C LEU A 181 -17.17 -17.62 -7.11
N GLY A 182 -16.18 -18.45 -7.50
CA GLY A 182 -16.20 -19.23 -8.74
C GLY A 182 -15.95 -18.42 -10.01
N VAL A 183 -15.46 -17.19 -9.89
CA VAL A 183 -15.03 -16.38 -11.03
C VAL A 183 -13.73 -16.96 -11.60
N ARG A 184 -13.51 -16.79 -12.91
CA ARG A 184 -12.28 -17.24 -13.59
C ARG A 184 -11.05 -16.78 -12.79
N GLN A 185 -10.10 -17.69 -12.58
CA GLN A 185 -8.83 -17.37 -11.93
C GLN A 185 -8.16 -16.17 -12.62
N ILE A 186 -7.95 -15.11 -11.84
CA ILE A 186 -7.28 -13.91 -12.29
C ILE A 186 -5.78 -14.15 -12.16
N GLY A 187 -5.07 -14.04 -13.29
CA GLY A 187 -3.63 -14.21 -13.35
C GLY A 187 -2.88 -13.01 -12.77
N ILE A 188 -1.60 -13.23 -12.44
CA ILE A 188 -0.73 -12.19 -11.85
C ILE A 188 -0.68 -10.93 -12.73
N PHE A 189 -0.72 -11.10 -14.06
CA PHE A 189 -0.56 -10.05 -15.05
C PHE A 189 -1.89 -9.54 -15.66
N ASP A 190 -3.04 -10.02 -15.21
CA ASP A 190 -4.33 -9.60 -15.79
C ASP A 190 -4.61 -8.11 -15.59
N PHE A 191 -4.09 -7.52 -14.51
CA PHE A 191 -4.18 -6.07 -14.24
C PHE A 191 -3.19 -5.24 -15.08
N THR A 192 -2.15 -5.86 -15.63
CA THR A 192 -1.02 -5.15 -16.27
C THR A 192 -1.51 -4.26 -17.41
N LEU A 193 -2.40 -4.76 -18.26
CA LEU A 193 -2.84 -4.02 -19.45
C LEU A 193 -3.65 -2.77 -19.07
N ILE A 194 -4.56 -2.90 -18.09
CA ILE A 194 -5.40 -1.81 -17.60
C ILE A 194 -4.52 -0.76 -16.89
N SER A 195 -3.66 -1.22 -15.98
CA SER A 195 -2.77 -0.36 -15.22
C SER A 195 -1.70 0.30 -16.08
N ALA A 196 -1.17 -0.39 -17.09
CA ALA A 196 -0.25 0.21 -18.07
C ALA A 196 -0.92 1.32 -18.87
N GLY A 197 -2.18 1.15 -19.27
CA GLY A 197 -2.95 2.20 -19.93
C GLY A 197 -3.10 3.45 -19.06
N ALA A 198 -3.41 3.28 -17.77
CA ALA A 198 -3.49 4.38 -16.82
C ALA A 198 -2.12 5.04 -16.57
N LEU A 199 -1.05 4.24 -16.43
CA LEU A 199 0.32 4.72 -16.22
C LEU A 199 0.88 5.47 -17.43
N LEU A 200 0.46 5.10 -18.64
CA LEU A 200 0.85 5.81 -19.86
C LEU A 200 0.37 7.27 -19.84
N VAL A 201 -0.77 7.55 -19.18
CA VAL A 201 -1.26 8.92 -18.94
C VAL A 201 -0.66 9.53 -17.68
N ALA A 202 -0.56 8.75 -16.60
CA ALA A 202 -0.09 9.23 -15.30
C ALA A 202 1.38 9.63 -15.31
N ILE A 203 2.28 8.85 -15.93
CA ILE A 203 3.72 9.11 -15.90
C ILE A 203 4.07 10.44 -16.59
N PRO A 204 3.60 10.75 -17.81
CA PRO A 204 3.79 12.07 -18.41
C PRO A 204 3.22 13.20 -17.55
N TYR A 205 2.05 13.01 -16.93
CA TYR A 205 1.46 14.00 -16.03
C TYR A 205 2.33 14.23 -14.78
N LEU A 206 2.78 13.16 -14.12
CA LEU A 206 3.63 13.21 -12.94
C LEU A 206 5.03 13.77 -13.25
N TRP A 207 5.51 13.59 -14.48
CA TRP A 207 6.80 14.10 -14.92
C TRP A 207 6.75 15.59 -15.32
N LEU A 208 5.74 15.99 -16.10
CA LEU A 208 5.68 17.33 -16.71
C LEU A 208 4.85 18.33 -15.92
N ILE A 209 3.72 17.90 -15.37
CA ILE A 209 2.69 18.79 -14.81
C ILE A 209 2.79 18.84 -13.29
N ALA A 210 2.89 17.70 -12.61
CA ALA A 210 2.90 17.64 -11.16
C ALA A 210 4.00 18.49 -10.50
N PRO A 211 5.27 18.48 -10.95
CA PRO A 211 6.32 19.29 -10.32
C PRO A 211 6.12 20.80 -10.50
N ARG A 212 5.35 21.20 -11.54
CA ARG A 212 4.99 22.60 -11.82
C ARG A 212 3.79 23.07 -10.99
N LEU A 213 2.81 22.19 -10.79
CA LEU A 213 1.59 22.50 -10.04
C LEU A 213 1.82 22.49 -8.53
N LEU A 214 2.70 21.61 -8.04
CA LEU A 214 3.00 21.47 -6.62
C LEU A 214 3.75 22.70 -6.11
N LYS A 215 3.09 23.50 -5.27
CA LYS A 215 3.75 24.62 -4.57
C LYS A 215 4.73 24.08 -3.54
N ALA A 216 5.88 24.75 -3.41
CA ALA A 216 6.81 24.49 -2.32
C ALA A 216 6.08 24.71 -0.99
N ARG A 217 6.02 23.69 -0.12
CA ARG A 217 5.47 23.87 1.22
C ARG A 217 6.50 24.66 2.05
N THR A 218 6.13 25.90 2.36
CA THR A 218 6.93 26.89 3.13
C THR A 218 7.36 26.40 4.51
N GLY A 219 6.79 25.30 5.03
CA GLY A 219 7.11 24.74 6.35
C GLY A 219 8.39 23.89 6.42
N GLU A 220 8.87 23.33 5.30
CA GLU A 220 10.06 22.46 5.29
C GLU A 220 11.37 23.28 5.45
N GLN A 221 11.35 24.53 4.98
CA GLN A 221 12.43 25.50 5.20
C GLN A 221 12.56 25.92 6.66
N VAL A 222 11.47 25.89 7.44
CA VAL A 222 11.49 26.29 8.86
C VAL A 222 12.09 25.20 9.76
N ALA A 223 11.85 23.92 9.45
CA ALA A 223 12.43 22.81 10.20
C ALA A 223 13.95 22.68 9.96
N HIS A 224 14.40 22.81 8.70
CA HIS A 224 15.83 22.77 8.37
C HIS A 224 16.60 24.00 8.84
N ARG A 225 15.99 25.20 8.82
CA ARG A 225 16.65 26.41 9.33
C ARG A 225 16.91 26.35 10.84
N ARG A 226 15.98 25.80 11.62
CA ARG A 226 16.15 25.64 13.09
C ARG A 226 17.24 24.65 13.48
N LEU A 227 17.48 23.62 12.66
CA LEU A 227 18.55 22.63 12.92
C LEU A 227 19.96 23.19 12.68
N TYR A 228 20.10 24.19 11.80
CA TYR A 228 21.38 24.88 11.58
C TYR A 228 21.63 26.01 12.58
N GLU A 229 20.60 26.76 12.98
CA GLU A 229 20.74 27.83 13.97
C GLU A 229 21.06 27.30 15.38
N GLY A 230 20.72 26.04 15.70
CA GLY A 230 21.01 25.41 16.99
C GLY A 230 22.42 24.81 17.16
N ARG A 231 23.26 24.79 16.11
CA ARG A 231 24.66 24.29 16.17
C ARG A 231 25.71 25.40 16.08
N SER A 232 25.29 26.66 15.99
CA SER A 232 26.17 27.84 15.92
C SER A 232 26.07 28.75 17.16
N ALA A 233 25.55 28.23 18.28
CA ALA A 233 25.56 28.88 19.58
C ALA A 233 26.39 28.06 20.57
#